data_AF-T1PDB1-F1
#
_entry.id   AF-T1PDB1-F1
#
_cell.length_a   1.000
_cell.length_b   1.000
_cell.length_c   1.000
_cell.angle_alpha   90.00
_cell.angle_beta   90.00
_cell.angle_gamma   90.00
#
_symmetry.space_group_name_H-M   'P 1'
#
loop_
_entity.id
_entity.type
_entity.pdbx_description
1 polymer ?
#
loop_
_entity_poly.entity_id
_entity_poly.type
_entity_poly.pdbx_seq_one_letter_code
_entity_poly.pdbx_strand_id
1 'polypeptide(L)'
;MDEQDLTPACKKSLVRIFKICDIDGDNLLNDYELNLFQRRCFNTPLQPQILDEVKSVIQKNIPDGIYNDSVTLKGFLFLHCLFIQRGRNETTWAVLRRFGYNEQLEMSKDYLKPPLKIPPGSSTELSHRGQQFLTALFERYDKDCDGALSPEEHKMLFSTCPQAPWSYSTDIRKSCTVNEKGWVTLNGWISRWALMTLIDVNKTMEYLAYMGFNVHENDTQLAAIHVTRERRIDLAKRQSSRSVYMCHVIGPKGSGKTGMCRGFLLNDDTKSLIGKEFRTNVTHCINTVQVYGQEKHLILRDIDVKHALDPLQPQEINCDVACLVYDSSNPRSFEYIARIYIKYYAESKIPVMIVGTKCDLDERRQDYLLQPDEFCQKYKLLPPHRFSLKNNKKELYVKLATMAAFPHLRQFGLMTEDPTLWWKAGLGVAAATVLGFVVLKAVHGLTSPTR
;
A
#
# COMPACT_ATOMS: atom_id res chain seq x y z
N MET A 1 -44.93 21.29 19.68
CA MET A 1 -44.41 19.92 19.48
C MET A 1 -42.98 20.11 19.06
N ASP A 2 -42.04 19.99 20.00
CA ASP A 2 -40.62 20.05 19.65
C ASP A 2 -40.36 18.94 18.63
N GLU A 3 -39.79 19.28 17.47
CA GLU A 3 -39.36 18.30 16.48
C GLU A 3 -38.32 17.39 17.13
N GLN A 4 -38.75 16.19 17.56
CA GLN A 4 -37.86 15.15 18.06
C GLN A 4 -37.03 14.61 16.88
N ASP A 5 -35.93 15.29 16.59
CA ASP A 5 -34.93 14.89 15.60
C ASP A 5 -33.86 13.97 16.23
N LEU A 6 -33.12 13.27 15.37
CA LEU A 6 -31.97 12.46 15.75
C LEU A 6 -30.89 13.33 16.42
N THR A 7 -30.22 12.78 17.43
CA THR A 7 -29.05 13.45 18.01
C THR A 7 -27.95 13.67 16.94
N PRO A 8 -27.15 14.74 17.03
CA PRO A 8 -26.09 15.00 16.04
C PRO A 8 -25.10 13.83 15.88
N ALA A 9 -24.77 13.13 16.98
CA ALA A 9 -23.90 11.96 16.96
C ALA A 9 -24.53 10.77 16.22
N CYS A 10 -25.83 10.53 16.42
CA CYS A 10 -26.56 9.46 15.74
C CYS A 10 -26.65 9.76 14.24
N LYS A 11 -27.00 11.00 13.88
CA LYS A 11 -27.04 11.47 12.48
C LYS A 11 -25.69 11.32 11.79
N LYS A 12 -24.59 11.75 12.44
CA LYS A 12 -23.23 11.56 11.91
C LYS A 12 -22.90 10.08 11.65
N SER A 13 -23.30 9.21 12.57
CA SER A 13 -23.08 7.76 12.46
C SER A 13 -23.87 7.15 11.31
N LEU A 14 -25.15 7.47 11.20
CA LEU A 14 -26.01 6.99 10.12
C LEU A 14 -25.60 7.53 8.75
N VAL A 15 -25.11 8.76 8.65
CA VAL A 15 -24.54 9.31 7.41
C VAL A 15 -23.33 8.49 6.95
N ARG A 16 -22.44 8.08 7.88
CA ARG A 16 -21.32 7.19 7.54
C ARG A 16 -21.84 5.83 7.06
N ILE A 17 -22.83 5.25 7.73
CA ILE A 17 -23.41 3.96 7.37
C ILE A 17 -24.02 4.02 5.97
N PHE A 18 -24.81 5.05 5.68
CA PHE A 18 -25.38 5.29 4.35
C PHE A 18 -24.29 5.28 3.28
N LYS A 19 -23.22 6.06 3.49
CA LYS A 19 -22.07 6.09 2.58
C LYS A 19 -21.35 4.75 2.45
N ILE A 20 -21.39 3.86 3.44
CA ILE A 20 -20.78 2.53 3.27
C ILE A 20 -21.71 1.62 2.45
N CYS A 21 -23.03 1.73 2.64
CA CYS A 21 -24.01 0.91 1.95
C CYS A 21 -24.24 1.25 0.46
N ASP A 22 -24.01 2.50 0.08
CA ASP A 22 -24.15 3.05 -1.28
C ASP A 22 -23.03 2.52 -2.21
N ILE A 23 -23.02 1.25 -2.58
CA ILE A 23 -21.87 0.59 -3.21
C ILE A 23 -21.50 1.15 -4.59
N ASP A 24 -22.45 1.74 -5.32
CA ASP A 24 -22.21 2.38 -6.62
C ASP A 24 -21.85 3.88 -6.51
N GLY A 25 -22.06 4.48 -5.33
CA GLY A 25 -21.70 5.86 -5.06
C GLY A 25 -22.61 6.88 -5.74
N ASP A 26 -23.83 6.51 -6.12
CA ASP A 26 -24.80 7.41 -6.74
C ASP A 26 -25.56 8.28 -5.72
N ASN A 27 -25.28 8.09 -4.42
CA ASN A 27 -25.93 8.72 -3.27
C ASN A 27 -27.37 8.25 -3.01
N LEU A 28 -27.72 7.08 -3.51
CA LEU A 28 -28.98 6.39 -3.30
C LEU A 28 -28.70 5.03 -2.65
N LEU A 29 -29.76 4.40 -2.13
CA LEU A 29 -29.73 3.00 -1.75
C LEU A 29 -30.79 2.25 -2.56
N ASN A 30 -30.33 1.53 -3.56
CA ASN A 30 -31.17 0.70 -4.43
C ASN A 30 -31.57 -0.61 -3.72
N ASP A 31 -32.47 -1.38 -4.33
CA ASP A 31 -33.02 -2.61 -3.74
C ASP A 31 -31.95 -3.66 -3.42
N TYR A 32 -30.90 -3.74 -4.25
CA TYR A 32 -29.80 -4.66 -4.03
C TYR A 32 -29.00 -4.28 -2.79
N GLU A 33 -28.63 -3.01 -2.65
CA GLU A 33 -27.90 -2.47 -1.51
C GLU A 33 -28.71 -2.58 -0.22
N LEU A 34 -30.01 -2.27 -0.26
CA LEU A 34 -30.90 -2.38 0.89
C LEU A 34 -31.06 -3.83 1.34
N ASN A 35 -31.21 -4.77 0.41
CA ASN A 35 -31.26 -6.20 0.75
C ASN A 35 -29.91 -6.71 1.27
N LEU A 36 -28.78 -6.24 0.71
CA LEU A 36 -27.45 -6.57 1.22
C LEU A 36 -27.26 -6.04 2.65
N PHE A 37 -27.61 -4.77 2.88
CA PHE A 37 -27.61 -4.13 4.19
C PHE A 37 -28.47 -4.92 5.20
N GLN A 38 -29.69 -5.31 4.81
CA GLN A 38 -30.59 -6.10 5.65
C GLN A 38 -29.93 -7.43 6.05
N ARG A 39 -29.35 -8.16 5.09
CA ARG A 39 -28.65 -9.43 5.34
C ARG A 39 -27.46 -9.24 6.27
N ARG A 40 -26.68 -8.17 6.11
CA ARG A 40 -25.51 -7.88 6.94
C ARG A 40 -25.86 -7.52 8.38
N CYS A 41 -26.96 -6.79 8.59
CA CYS A 41 -27.36 -6.29 9.91
C CYS A 41 -28.26 -7.29 10.67
N PHE A 42 -29.12 -8.02 9.97
CA PHE A 42 -30.21 -8.81 10.59
C PHE A 42 -30.22 -10.28 10.19
N ASN A 43 -29.22 -10.75 9.42
CA ASN A 43 -29.10 -12.15 8.96
C ASN A 43 -30.36 -12.70 8.27
N THR A 44 -31.18 -11.81 7.68
CA THR A 44 -32.44 -12.15 7.01
C THR A 44 -32.52 -11.38 5.69
N PRO A 45 -33.07 -11.98 4.61
CA PRO A 45 -33.32 -11.24 3.37
C PRO A 45 -34.47 -10.24 3.56
N LEU A 46 -34.42 -9.12 2.84
CA LEU A 46 -35.51 -8.15 2.84
C LEU A 46 -36.63 -8.67 1.93
N GLN A 47 -37.84 -8.79 2.46
CA GLN A 47 -39.00 -9.17 1.65
C GLN A 47 -39.42 -7.98 0.76
N PRO A 48 -39.69 -8.19 -0.55
CA PRO A 48 -40.05 -7.10 -1.46
C PRO A 48 -41.24 -6.26 -0.97
N GLN A 49 -42.27 -6.92 -0.43
CA GLN A 49 -43.45 -6.25 0.12
C GLN A 49 -43.11 -5.29 1.27
N ILE A 50 -42.19 -5.68 2.17
CA ILE A 50 -41.74 -4.82 3.27
C ILE A 50 -40.97 -3.62 2.73
N LEU A 51 -40.17 -3.81 1.68
CA LEU A 51 -39.42 -2.73 1.04
C LEU A 51 -40.36 -1.70 0.41
N ASP A 52 -41.40 -2.16 -0.30
CA ASP A 52 -42.42 -1.28 -0.90
C ASP A 52 -43.19 -0.48 0.15
N GLU A 53 -43.53 -1.12 1.28
CA GLU A 53 -44.14 -0.45 2.43
C GLU A 53 -43.22 0.62 3.03
N VAL A 54 -41.93 0.32 3.19
CA VAL A 54 -40.92 1.26 3.68
C VAL A 54 -40.80 2.47 2.75
N LYS A 55 -40.65 2.23 1.44
CA LYS A 55 -40.58 3.29 0.42
C LYS A 55 -41.83 4.16 0.43
N SER A 56 -43.02 3.54 0.52
CA SER A 56 -44.30 4.26 0.60
C SER A 56 -44.41 5.15 1.84
N VAL A 57 -43.92 4.68 2.99
CA VAL A 57 -43.87 5.47 4.22
C VAL A 57 -42.90 6.65 4.09
N ILE A 58 -41.72 6.45 3.50
CA ILE A 58 -40.75 7.53 3.28
C ILE A 58 -41.34 8.59 2.34
N GLN A 59 -41.87 8.17 1.19
CA GLN A 59 -42.43 9.05 0.17
C GLN A 59 -43.59 9.90 0.71
N LYS A 60 -44.41 9.35 1.60
CA LYS A 60 -45.54 10.06 2.21
C LYS A 60 -45.12 11.14 3.20
N ASN A 61 -43.98 10.98 3.88
CA ASN A 61 -43.58 11.85 4.99
C ASN A 61 -42.44 12.81 4.65
N ILE A 62 -41.54 12.44 3.74
CA ILE A 62 -40.35 13.22 3.40
C ILE A 62 -40.31 13.48 1.89
N PRO A 63 -40.46 14.75 1.45
CA PRO A 63 -40.17 15.10 0.06
C PRO A 63 -38.69 14.83 -0.23
N ASP A 64 -38.41 14.29 -1.43
CA ASP A 64 -37.08 13.82 -1.85
C ASP A 64 -36.49 12.68 -0.99
N GLY A 65 -37.33 11.97 -0.22
CA GLY A 65 -36.92 10.81 0.56
C GLY A 65 -36.63 9.57 -0.31
N ILE A 66 -37.30 9.48 -1.46
CA ILE A 66 -37.07 8.47 -2.50
C ILE A 66 -36.77 9.20 -3.81
N TYR A 67 -35.77 8.72 -4.56
CA TYR A 67 -35.43 9.20 -5.89
C TYR A 67 -35.14 7.99 -6.79
N ASN A 68 -35.74 7.94 -7.98
CA ASN A 68 -35.63 6.79 -8.91
C ASN A 68 -35.82 5.43 -8.22
N ASP A 69 -36.90 5.31 -7.43
CA ASP A 69 -37.22 4.11 -6.65
C ASP A 69 -36.15 3.66 -5.63
N SER A 70 -35.20 4.54 -5.30
CA SER A 70 -34.11 4.27 -4.36
C SER A 70 -34.14 5.24 -3.17
N VAL A 71 -33.69 4.77 -2.00
CA VAL A 71 -33.76 5.54 -0.75
C VAL A 71 -32.64 6.58 -0.71
N THR A 72 -32.98 7.86 -0.54
CA THR A 72 -31.98 8.92 -0.39
C THR A 72 -31.44 8.98 1.04
N LEU A 73 -30.33 9.71 1.27
CA LEU A 73 -29.82 9.96 2.62
C LEU A 73 -30.88 10.59 3.54
N LYS A 74 -31.72 11.49 3.03
CA LYS A 74 -32.81 12.10 3.81
C LYS A 74 -33.84 11.04 4.22
N GLY A 75 -34.25 10.18 3.29
CA GLY A 75 -35.17 9.09 3.55
C GLY A 75 -34.62 8.07 4.55
N PHE A 76 -33.34 7.73 4.44
CA PHE A 76 -32.64 6.83 5.36
C PHE A 76 -32.60 7.36 6.80
N LEU A 77 -32.24 8.64 6.97
CA LEU A 77 -32.23 9.27 8.30
C LEU A 77 -33.63 9.35 8.90
N PHE A 78 -34.64 9.70 8.10
CA PHE A 78 -36.02 9.72 8.54
C PHE A 78 -36.50 8.35 9.00
N LEU A 79 -36.19 7.28 8.25
CA LEU A 79 -36.58 5.92 8.60
C LEU A 79 -36.05 5.52 9.98
N HIS A 80 -34.78 5.81 10.28
CA HIS A 80 -34.19 5.55 11.59
C HIS A 80 -34.78 6.41 12.70
N CYS A 81 -35.12 7.67 12.41
CA CYS A 81 -35.84 8.53 13.34
C CYS A 81 -37.22 7.93 13.69
N LEU A 82 -37.96 7.47 12.68
CA LEU A 82 -39.27 6.85 12.83
C LEU A 82 -39.21 5.56 13.67
N PHE A 83 -38.18 4.72 13.49
CA PHE A 83 -38.01 3.53 14.32
C PHE A 83 -37.84 3.87 15.80
N ILE A 84 -37.07 4.91 16.13
CA ILE A 84 -36.86 5.34 17.51
C ILE A 84 -38.15 5.90 18.10
N GLN A 85 -38.86 6.77 17.38
CA GLN A 85 -40.13 7.35 17.82
C GLN A 85 -41.22 6.30 18.06
N ARG A 86 -41.22 5.20 17.29
CA ARG A 86 -42.15 4.06 17.46
C ARG A 86 -41.71 3.05 18.54
N GLY A 87 -40.69 3.36 19.34
CA GLY A 87 -40.19 2.47 20.39
C GLY A 87 -39.45 1.23 19.87
N ARG A 88 -39.00 1.24 18.60
CA ARG A 88 -38.24 0.16 17.95
C ARG A 88 -36.75 0.51 17.80
N ASN A 89 -36.20 1.21 18.79
CA ASN A 89 -34.82 1.68 18.83
C ASN A 89 -33.78 0.55 18.68
N GLU A 90 -34.06 -0.67 19.13
CA GLU A 90 -33.16 -1.83 18.93
C GLU A 90 -32.86 -2.11 17.46
N THR A 91 -33.77 -1.78 16.53
CA THR A 91 -33.53 -1.92 15.09
C THR A 91 -32.37 -1.01 14.64
N THR A 92 -32.38 0.24 15.11
CA THR A 92 -31.30 1.21 14.83
C THR A 92 -30.02 0.82 15.55
N TRP A 93 -30.10 0.33 16.80
CA TRP A 93 -28.92 -0.14 17.53
C TRP A 93 -28.27 -1.37 16.91
N ALA A 94 -29.03 -2.32 16.38
CA ALA A 94 -28.48 -3.47 15.66
C ALA A 94 -27.62 -3.04 14.46
N VAL A 95 -28.09 -2.05 13.70
CA VAL A 95 -27.34 -1.43 12.61
C VAL A 95 -26.08 -0.74 13.12
N LEU A 96 -26.20 0.13 14.13
CA LEU A 96 -25.06 0.85 14.70
C LEU A 96 -23.97 -0.11 15.20
N ARG A 97 -24.34 -1.13 15.97
CA ARG A 97 -23.42 -2.16 16.49
C ARG A 97 -22.76 -2.94 15.36
N ARG A 98 -23.48 -3.29 14.28
CA ARG A 98 -22.92 -4.01 13.12
C ARG A 98 -21.80 -3.24 12.43
N PHE A 99 -21.91 -1.90 12.40
CA PHE A 99 -20.94 -0.98 11.80
C PHE A 99 -19.86 -0.50 12.77
N GLY A 100 -19.80 -1.08 13.97
CA GLY A 100 -18.74 -0.89 14.95
C GLY A 100 -18.99 0.18 16.00
N TYR A 101 -20.20 0.74 16.10
CA TYR A 101 -20.54 1.74 17.13
C TYR A 101 -20.88 1.09 18.47
N ASN A 102 -20.42 1.72 19.55
CA ASN A 102 -20.78 1.39 20.93
C ASN A 102 -21.99 2.22 21.42
N GLU A 103 -22.39 2.01 22.67
CA GLU A 103 -23.52 2.69 23.31
C GLU A 103 -23.32 4.23 23.44
N GLN A 104 -22.08 4.72 23.30
CA GLN A 104 -21.74 6.14 23.27
C GLN A 104 -21.71 6.73 21.85
N LEU A 105 -22.08 5.95 20.82
CA LEU A 105 -21.97 6.32 19.41
C LEU A 105 -20.54 6.65 18.96
N GLU A 106 -19.57 6.01 19.60
CA GLU A 106 -18.16 6.02 19.22
C GLU A 106 -17.77 4.68 18.60
N MET A 107 -16.76 4.70 17.73
CA MET A 107 -16.25 3.47 17.13
C MET A 107 -15.51 2.63 18.16
N SER A 108 -15.92 1.38 18.33
CA SER A 108 -15.31 0.44 19.28
C SER A 108 -13.84 0.20 18.95
N LYS A 109 -12.99 0.26 19.98
CA LYS A 109 -11.54 -0.01 19.84
C LYS A 109 -11.27 -1.41 19.34
N ASP A 110 -12.05 -2.40 19.78
CA ASP A 110 -11.90 -3.79 19.37
C ASP A 110 -12.34 -3.99 17.91
N TYR A 111 -13.31 -3.19 17.44
CA TYR A 111 -13.69 -3.15 16.04
C TYR A 111 -12.60 -2.52 15.17
N LEU A 112 -11.95 -1.45 15.63
CA LEU A 112 -10.91 -0.75 14.86
C LEU A 112 -9.54 -1.44 14.89
N LYS A 113 -9.19 -2.09 16.01
CA LYS A 113 -7.84 -2.62 16.29
C LYS A 113 -7.92 -4.07 16.75
N PRO A 114 -8.31 -5.00 15.86
CA PRO A 114 -8.29 -6.41 16.20
C PRO A 114 -6.85 -6.85 16.53
N PRO A 115 -6.66 -7.79 17.48
CA PRO A 115 -5.34 -8.25 17.86
C PRO A 115 -4.69 -9.05 16.72
N LEU A 116 -3.53 -8.58 16.24
CA LEU A 116 -2.72 -9.26 15.24
C LEU A 116 -1.32 -9.56 15.80
N LYS A 117 -0.95 -10.83 15.86
CA LYS A 117 0.40 -11.25 16.26
C LYS A 117 1.30 -11.37 15.03
N ILE A 118 2.41 -10.64 15.04
CA ILE A 118 3.40 -10.65 13.95
C ILE A 118 4.68 -11.30 14.47
N PRO A 119 5.05 -12.49 13.99
CA PRO A 119 6.30 -13.13 14.37
C PRO A 119 7.52 -12.26 14.02
N PRO A 120 8.60 -12.28 14.84
CA PRO A 120 9.82 -11.56 14.51
C PRO A 120 10.40 -12.00 13.16
N GLY A 121 10.66 -11.04 12.28
CA GLY A 121 11.18 -11.29 10.93
C GLY A 121 10.12 -11.60 9.87
N SER A 122 8.84 -11.63 10.24
CA SER A 122 7.71 -11.56 9.31
C SER A 122 7.42 -10.11 8.89
N SER A 123 6.68 -9.97 7.80
CA SER A 123 6.16 -8.69 7.29
C SER A 123 4.66 -8.78 7.05
N THR A 124 3.98 -7.64 7.06
CA THR A 124 2.54 -7.51 6.79
C THR A 124 2.32 -6.96 5.39
N GLU A 125 1.51 -7.66 4.60
CA GLU A 125 1.12 -7.30 3.24
C GLU A 125 -0.40 -7.27 3.13
N LEU A 126 -0.95 -6.59 2.12
CA LEU A 126 -2.38 -6.70 1.83
C LEU A 126 -2.68 -8.08 1.25
N SER A 127 -3.73 -8.73 1.74
CA SER A 127 -4.27 -9.93 1.14
C SER A 127 -5.00 -9.61 -0.17
N HIS A 128 -5.34 -10.65 -0.94
CA HIS A 128 -6.16 -10.49 -2.14
C HIS A 128 -7.50 -9.81 -1.87
N ARG A 129 -8.19 -10.17 -0.77
CA ARG A 129 -9.45 -9.52 -0.36
C ARG A 129 -9.24 -8.05 0.00
N GLY A 130 -8.15 -7.74 0.71
CA GLY A 130 -7.79 -6.34 1.03
C GLY A 130 -7.57 -5.50 -0.23
N GLN A 131 -6.86 -6.05 -1.23
CA GLN A 131 -6.63 -5.37 -2.51
C GLN A 131 -7.92 -5.19 -3.32
N GLN A 132 -8.77 -6.21 -3.40
CA GLN A 132 -10.06 -6.13 -4.10
C GLN A 132 -10.98 -5.08 -3.48
N PHE A 133 -11.10 -5.07 -2.15
CA PHE A 133 -11.88 -4.06 -1.45
C PHE A 133 -11.36 -2.64 -1.73
N LEU A 134 -10.05 -2.42 -1.66
CA LEU A 134 -9.46 -1.12 -1.93
C LEU A 134 -9.60 -0.70 -3.39
N THR A 135 -9.60 -1.65 -4.33
CA THR A 135 -9.82 -1.39 -5.76
C THR A 135 -11.27 -0.98 -6.03
N ALA A 136 -12.23 -1.75 -5.52
CA ALA A 136 -13.65 -1.40 -5.63
C ALA A 136 -13.95 -0.03 -4.97
N LEU A 137 -13.30 0.27 -3.84
CA LEU A 137 -13.43 1.57 -3.19
C LEU A 137 -12.83 2.70 -4.04
N PHE A 138 -11.73 2.46 -4.73
CA PHE A 138 -11.15 3.45 -5.65
C PHE A 138 -12.12 3.76 -6.79
N GLU A 139 -12.58 2.72 -7.50
CA GLU A 139 -13.44 2.84 -8.67
C GLU A 139 -14.78 3.54 -8.34
N ARG A 140 -15.31 3.29 -7.14
CA ARG A 140 -16.53 3.94 -6.67
C ARG A 140 -16.41 5.47 -6.56
N TYR A 141 -15.24 5.96 -6.20
CA TYR A 141 -14.98 7.39 -5.97
C TYR A 141 -14.28 8.08 -7.14
N ASP A 142 -13.78 7.34 -8.14
CA ASP A 142 -13.31 7.84 -9.44
C ASP A 142 -14.54 8.17 -10.31
N LYS A 143 -15.09 9.38 -10.13
CA LYS A 143 -16.37 9.79 -10.73
C LYS A 143 -16.23 10.24 -12.17
N ASP A 144 -15.07 10.76 -12.55
CA ASP A 144 -14.79 11.10 -13.94
C ASP A 144 -14.17 9.93 -14.74
N CYS A 145 -14.00 8.77 -14.10
CA CYS A 145 -13.49 7.53 -14.68
C CYS A 145 -12.14 7.72 -15.39
N ASP A 146 -11.29 8.60 -14.85
CA ASP A 146 -9.99 8.93 -15.44
C ASP A 146 -8.86 8.00 -14.93
N GLY A 147 -9.20 7.04 -14.07
CA GLY A 147 -8.26 6.10 -13.47
C GLY A 147 -7.39 6.73 -12.38
N ALA A 148 -7.75 7.92 -11.89
CA ALA A 148 -7.07 8.64 -10.82
C ALA A 148 -8.07 9.33 -9.87
N LEU A 149 -7.69 9.46 -8.60
CA LEU A 149 -8.46 10.23 -7.63
C LEU A 149 -7.95 11.67 -7.59
N SER A 150 -8.82 12.62 -7.89
CA SER A 150 -8.65 14.06 -7.66
C SER A 150 -8.61 14.41 -6.15
N PRO A 151 -8.22 15.63 -5.75
CA PRO A 151 -8.27 16.05 -4.35
C PRO A 151 -9.68 15.96 -3.74
N GLU A 152 -10.70 16.28 -4.52
CA GLU A 152 -12.09 16.29 -4.13
C GLU A 152 -12.59 14.87 -3.90
N GLU A 153 -12.32 13.95 -4.82
CA GLU A 153 -12.68 12.54 -4.70
C GLU A 153 -11.96 11.85 -3.54
N HIS A 154 -10.67 12.14 -3.36
CA HIS A 154 -9.90 11.66 -2.21
C HIS A 154 -10.53 12.13 -0.88
N LYS A 155 -10.94 13.41 -0.80
CA LYS A 155 -11.62 13.95 0.38
C LYS A 155 -12.98 13.28 0.61
N MET A 156 -13.73 12.99 -0.45
CA MET A 156 -15.01 12.28 -0.36
C MET A 156 -14.84 10.84 0.12
N LEU A 157 -13.84 10.11 -0.40
CA LEU A 157 -13.53 8.74 -0.01
C LEU A 157 -13.26 8.64 1.50
N PHE A 158 -12.43 9.54 2.03
CA PHE A 158 -12.11 9.58 3.46
C PHE A 158 -13.14 10.33 4.32
N SER A 159 -14.29 10.72 3.76
CA SER A 159 -15.34 11.41 4.55
C SER A 159 -16.04 10.49 5.57
N THR A 160 -15.86 9.18 5.45
CA THR A 160 -16.28 8.16 6.43
C THR A 160 -15.26 7.96 7.55
N CYS A 161 -14.07 8.56 7.43
CA CYS A 161 -13.00 8.49 8.42
C CYS A 161 -12.96 9.77 9.27
N PRO A 162 -12.38 9.74 10.49
CA PRO A 162 -12.19 10.94 11.30
C PRO A 162 -11.31 12.00 10.60
N GLN A 163 -10.30 11.55 9.87
CA GLN A 163 -9.40 12.35 9.04
C GLN A 163 -8.78 11.44 7.97
N ALA A 164 -8.11 12.02 6.96
CA ALA A 164 -7.35 11.23 6.00
C ALA A 164 -6.10 10.60 6.65
N PRO A 165 -5.69 9.38 6.24
CA PRO A 165 -4.52 8.70 6.82
C PRO A 165 -3.20 9.38 6.46
N TRP A 166 -3.20 10.16 5.39
CA TRP A 166 -2.08 10.90 4.83
C TRP A 166 -2.57 12.19 4.16
N SER A 167 -1.65 13.14 3.99
CA SER A 167 -1.92 14.36 3.23
C SER A 167 -1.95 14.09 1.73
N TYR A 168 -3.00 14.56 1.06
CA TYR A 168 -3.12 14.39 -0.38
C TYR A 168 -2.07 15.20 -1.17
N SER A 169 -1.70 16.40 -0.72
CA SER A 169 -0.77 17.31 -1.43
C SER A 169 0.70 17.13 -1.03
N THR A 170 0.98 16.70 0.20
CA THR A 170 2.36 16.64 0.74
C THR A 170 2.88 15.21 0.95
N ASP A 171 2.02 14.19 0.93
CA ASP A 171 2.41 12.77 1.05
C ASP A 171 2.10 12.00 -0.25
N ILE A 172 0.87 11.48 -0.44
CA ILE A 172 0.56 10.46 -1.46
C ILE A 172 0.92 10.87 -2.89
N ARG A 173 0.59 12.09 -3.33
CA ARG A 173 0.94 12.60 -4.68
C ARG A 173 2.43 12.73 -4.93
N LYS A 174 3.22 12.72 -3.87
CA LYS A 174 4.68 12.86 -3.91
C LYS A 174 5.39 11.54 -3.61
N SER A 175 4.72 10.56 -3.00
CA SER A 175 5.27 9.26 -2.64
C SER A 175 4.86 8.13 -3.59
N CYS A 176 3.84 8.34 -4.43
CA CYS A 176 3.24 7.32 -5.30
C CYS A 176 3.06 7.83 -6.74
N THR A 177 2.62 6.94 -7.64
CA THR A 177 2.38 7.25 -9.06
C THR A 177 1.14 8.12 -9.27
N VAL A 178 1.28 9.11 -10.16
CA VAL A 178 0.22 10.06 -10.52
C VAL A 178 0.00 10.10 -12.03
N ASN A 179 -1.19 10.51 -12.47
CA ASN A 179 -1.50 10.74 -13.87
C ASN A 179 -0.93 12.09 -14.35
N GLU A 180 -1.22 12.47 -15.60
CA GLU A 180 -0.76 13.72 -16.22
C GLU A 180 -1.28 14.98 -15.51
N LYS A 181 -2.48 14.91 -14.89
CA LYS A 181 -3.05 15.98 -14.06
C LYS A 181 -2.40 16.05 -12.67
N GLY A 182 -1.50 15.13 -12.33
CA GLY A 182 -0.89 14.99 -11.01
C GLY A 182 -1.83 14.40 -9.96
N TRP A 183 -2.87 13.65 -10.38
CA TRP A 183 -3.81 12.95 -9.51
C TRP A 183 -3.38 11.50 -9.27
N VAL A 184 -3.77 10.93 -8.13
CA VAL A 184 -3.25 9.61 -7.72
C VAL A 184 -3.93 8.50 -8.50
N THR A 185 -3.16 7.74 -9.27
CA THR A 185 -3.67 6.59 -10.04
C THR A 185 -4.08 5.42 -9.17
N LEU A 186 -4.82 4.43 -9.71
CA LEU A 186 -5.12 3.18 -9.00
C LEU A 186 -3.85 2.47 -8.49
N ASN A 187 -2.79 2.39 -9.30
CA ASN A 187 -1.51 1.84 -8.87
C ASN A 187 -0.91 2.64 -7.70
N GLY A 188 -1.00 3.97 -7.76
CA GLY A 188 -0.52 4.85 -6.69
C GLY A 188 -1.32 4.67 -5.39
N TRP A 189 -2.62 4.47 -5.51
CA TRP A 189 -3.53 4.15 -4.41
C TRP A 189 -3.15 2.84 -3.73
N ILE A 190 -3.10 1.74 -4.48
CA ILE A 190 -2.74 0.41 -3.94
C ILE A 190 -1.32 0.43 -3.36
N SER A 191 -0.37 1.06 -4.04
CA SER A 191 0.99 1.23 -3.55
C SER A 191 1.04 1.99 -2.22
N ARG A 192 0.24 3.05 -2.05
CA ARG A 192 0.22 3.79 -0.78
C ARG A 192 -0.30 2.94 0.38
N TRP A 193 -1.32 2.12 0.12
CA TRP A 193 -1.84 1.17 1.10
C TRP A 193 -0.87 0.04 1.41
N ALA A 194 -0.16 -0.49 0.41
CA ALA A 194 0.89 -1.48 0.62
C ALA A 194 2.02 -0.92 1.53
N LEU A 195 2.43 0.34 1.30
CA LEU A 195 3.38 1.03 2.16
C LEU A 195 2.88 1.13 3.61
N MET A 196 1.65 1.60 3.81
CA MET A 196 1.07 1.73 5.15
C MET A 196 0.92 0.37 5.84
N THR A 197 0.54 -0.67 5.09
CA THR A 197 0.36 -2.02 5.63
C THR A 197 1.68 -2.61 6.10
N LEU A 198 2.78 -2.33 5.40
CA LEU A 198 4.11 -2.80 5.80
C LEU A 198 4.64 -2.08 7.05
N ILE A 199 4.44 -0.77 7.16
CA ILE A 199 5.05 0.04 8.24
C ILE A 199 4.13 0.28 9.45
N ASP A 200 2.82 0.22 9.27
CA ASP A 200 1.80 0.47 10.29
C ASP A 200 0.48 -0.28 9.97
N VAL A 201 0.52 -1.59 10.19
CA VAL A 201 -0.63 -2.49 9.98
C VAL A 201 -1.83 -2.16 10.87
N ASN A 202 -1.60 -1.62 12.08
CA ASN A 202 -2.69 -1.25 12.98
C ASN A 202 -3.48 -0.07 12.41
N LYS A 203 -2.79 0.95 11.88
CA LYS A 203 -3.46 2.05 11.19
C LYS A 203 -4.16 1.59 9.91
N THR A 204 -3.59 0.61 9.20
CA THR A 204 -4.25 0.00 8.04
C THR A 204 -5.58 -0.64 8.43
N MET A 205 -5.59 -1.51 9.43
CA MET A 205 -6.82 -2.17 9.91
C MET A 205 -7.85 -1.16 10.42
N GLU A 206 -7.40 -0.14 11.17
CA GLU A 206 -8.26 0.94 11.66
C GLU A 206 -8.98 1.67 10.51
N TYR A 207 -8.27 2.01 9.43
CA TYR A 207 -8.90 2.69 8.30
C TYR A 207 -9.78 1.77 7.43
N LEU A 208 -9.40 0.50 7.25
CA LEU A 208 -10.27 -0.49 6.60
C LEU A 208 -11.60 -0.62 7.34
N ALA A 209 -11.58 -0.57 8.67
CA ALA A 209 -12.76 -0.56 9.52
C ALA A 209 -13.64 0.68 9.26
N TYR A 210 -13.04 1.88 9.24
CA TYR A 210 -13.75 3.14 8.98
C TYR A 210 -14.42 3.13 7.60
N MET A 211 -13.75 2.59 6.58
CA MET A 211 -14.26 2.49 5.22
C MET A 211 -15.27 1.34 5.01
N GLY A 212 -15.49 0.50 6.03
CA GLY A 212 -16.55 -0.50 6.03
C GLY A 212 -16.14 -1.92 5.61
N PHE A 213 -14.84 -2.23 5.53
CA PHE A 213 -14.34 -3.56 5.11
C PHE A 213 -15.09 -4.71 5.79
N ASN A 214 -15.31 -4.63 7.11
CA ASN A 214 -15.94 -5.72 7.86
C ASN A 214 -17.38 -6.03 7.46
N VAL A 215 -18.09 -5.02 6.97
CA VAL A 215 -19.48 -5.14 6.54
C VAL A 215 -19.51 -5.65 5.11
N HIS A 216 -18.66 -5.12 4.22
CA HIS A 216 -18.58 -5.60 2.83
C HIS A 216 -18.12 -7.05 2.76
N GLU A 217 -17.03 -7.40 3.43
CA GLU A 217 -16.43 -8.75 3.41
C GLU A 217 -17.07 -9.73 4.40
N ASN A 218 -17.91 -9.24 5.31
CA ASN A 218 -18.53 -10.04 6.39
C ASN A 218 -17.51 -10.77 7.27
N ASP A 219 -16.35 -10.16 7.48
CA ASP A 219 -15.23 -10.71 8.22
C ASP A 219 -14.57 -9.57 9.04
N THR A 220 -13.53 -9.89 9.80
CA THR A 220 -12.68 -8.88 10.44
C THR A 220 -11.63 -8.36 9.44
N GLN A 221 -11.04 -7.21 9.74
CA GLN A 221 -9.97 -6.63 8.90
C GLN A 221 -8.72 -7.51 8.85
N LEU A 222 -8.60 -8.52 9.73
CA LEU A 222 -7.54 -9.53 9.66
C LEU A 222 -7.56 -10.25 8.31
N ALA A 223 -8.74 -10.46 7.70
CA ALA A 223 -8.85 -11.06 6.37
C ALA A 223 -8.23 -10.19 5.25
N ALA A 224 -8.03 -8.89 5.49
CA ALA A 224 -7.34 -7.97 4.59
C ALA A 224 -5.81 -8.04 4.72
N ILE A 225 -5.28 -8.67 5.77
CA ILE A 225 -3.85 -8.67 6.08
C ILE A 225 -3.27 -10.07 5.88
N HIS A 226 -2.25 -10.14 5.04
CA HIS A 226 -1.41 -11.33 4.88
C HIS A 226 -0.12 -11.16 5.69
N VAL A 227 0.04 -11.97 6.74
CA VAL A 227 1.32 -12.05 7.46
C VAL A 227 2.22 -13.04 6.73
N THR A 228 3.32 -12.52 6.20
CA THR A 228 4.33 -13.32 5.51
C THR A 228 5.11 -14.19 6.50
N ARG A 229 5.72 -15.27 6.01
CA ARG A 229 6.59 -16.12 6.84
C ARG A 229 7.87 -15.40 7.23
N GLU A 230 8.55 -15.92 8.26
CA GLU A 230 9.77 -15.31 8.77
C GLU A 230 10.91 -15.33 7.74
N ARG A 231 11.62 -14.20 7.62
CA ARG A 231 12.72 -14.01 6.66
C ARG A 231 13.84 -15.05 6.78
N ARG A 232 14.09 -15.59 7.98
CA ARG A 232 15.09 -16.66 8.17
C ARG A 232 14.72 -17.95 7.42
N ILE A 233 13.42 -18.24 7.31
CA ILE A 233 12.90 -19.40 6.59
C ILE A 233 13.02 -19.15 5.09
N ASP A 234 12.73 -17.94 4.61
CA ASP A 234 12.94 -17.56 3.21
C ASP A 234 14.40 -17.72 2.79
N LEU A 235 15.33 -17.23 3.63
CA LEU A 235 16.77 -17.35 3.40
C LEU A 235 17.22 -18.81 3.39
N ALA A 236 16.72 -19.64 4.31
CA ALA A 236 17.05 -21.07 4.35
C ALA A 236 16.51 -21.83 3.14
N LYS A 237 15.27 -21.53 2.70
CA LYS A 237 14.62 -22.17 1.55
C LYS A 237 15.01 -21.57 0.21
N ARG A 238 15.77 -20.47 0.18
CA ARG A 238 16.15 -19.70 -1.03
C ARG A 238 14.94 -19.32 -1.90
N GLN A 239 13.79 -19.13 -1.28
CA GLN A 239 12.54 -18.75 -1.96
C GLN A 239 11.86 -17.73 -1.08
N SER A 240 11.33 -16.65 -1.66
CA SER A 240 10.49 -15.67 -0.95
C SER A 240 9.15 -15.57 -1.67
N SER A 241 8.05 -15.66 -0.92
CA SER A 241 6.71 -15.37 -1.45
C SER A 241 6.32 -13.90 -1.25
N ARG A 242 7.18 -13.08 -0.64
CA ARG A 242 6.90 -11.67 -0.38
C ARG A 242 6.69 -10.89 -1.68
N SER A 243 5.81 -9.91 -1.58
CA SER A 243 5.47 -9.01 -2.68
C SER A 243 5.91 -7.57 -2.43
N VAL A 244 6.21 -7.21 -1.17
CA VAL A 244 6.61 -5.84 -0.79
C VAL A 244 8.00 -5.84 -0.18
N TYR A 245 8.92 -5.03 -0.73
CA TYR A 245 10.31 -4.95 -0.31
C TYR A 245 10.72 -3.52 0.06
N MET A 246 11.44 -3.36 1.17
CA MET A 246 11.97 -2.08 1.64
C MET A 246 13.45 -1.92 1.26
N CYS A 247 13.75 -0.92 0.44
CA CYS A 247 15.09 -0.49 0.08
C CYS A 247 15.47 0.78 0.84
N HIS A 248 16.54 0.74 1.64
CA HIS A 248 17.08 1.94 2.26
C HIS A 248 18.08 2.62 1.33
N VAL A 249 17.82 3.89 1.01
CA VAL A 249 18.64 4.71 0.13
C VAL A 249 19.50 5.63 0.99
N ILE A 250 20.80 5.37 1.02
CA ILE A 250 21.75 6.01 1.94
C ILE A 250 22.87 6.66 1.14
N GLY A 251 23.14 7.93 1.38
CA GLY A 251 24.19 8.68 0.70
C GLY A 251 24.38 10.05 1.31
N PRO A 252 25.51 10.74 1.04
CA PRO A 252 25.76 12.05 1.60
C PRO A 252 24.80 13.10 1.02
N LYS A 253 24.71 14.26 1.66
CA LYS A 253 23.96 15.41 1.13
C LYS A 253 24.48 15.76 -0.27
N GLY A 254 23.56 16.00 -1.21
CA GLY A 254 23.90 16.35 -2.60
C GLY A 254 24.19 15.16 -3.51
N SER A 255 24.17 13.92 -3.00
CA SER A 255 24.38 12.67 -3.76
C SER A 255 23.28 12.33 -4.78
N GLY A 256 22.25 13.16 -4.95
CA GLY A 256 21.16 12.88 -5.90
C GLY A 256 20.17 11.79 -5.47
N LYS A 257 20.34 11.17 -4.29
CA LYS A 257 19.45 10.11 -3.76
C LYS A 257 17.95 10.46 -3.80
N THR A 258 17.59 11.68 -3.42
CA THR A 258 16.19 12.13 -3.43
C THR A 258 15.64 12.16 -4.86
N GLY A 259 16.39 12.69 -5.82
CA GLY A 259 15.97 12.71 -7.23
C GLY A 259 15.79 11.30 -7.80
N MET A 260 16.67 10.36 -7.42
CA MET A 260 16.54 8.95 -7.78
C MET A 260 15.28 8.30 -7.19
N CYS A 261 14.92 8.58 -5.93
CA CYS A 261 13.68 8.11 -5.33
C CYS A 261 12.43 8.67 -6.04
N ARG A 262 12.45 9.96 -6.40
CA ARG A 262 11.34 10.61 -7.12
C ARG A 262 11.20 10.11 -8.55
N GLY A 263 12.32 9.86 -9.24
CA GLY A 263 12.32 9.33 -10.59
C GLY A 263 11.62 7.98 -10.71
N PHE A 264 11.57 7.20 -9.62
CA PHE A 264 10.87 5.92 -9.58
C PHE A 264 9.34 6.03 -9.75
N LEU A 265 8.78 7.20 -9.41
CA LEU A 265 7.33 7.44 -9.43
C LEU A 265 6.84 7.94 -10.79
N LEU A 266 7.75 8.38 -11.66
CA LEU A 266 7.41 8.96 -12.96
C LEU A 266 7.43 7.89 -14.03
N ASN A 267 6.48 7.95 -14.97
CA ASN A 267 6.44 7.02 -16.09
C ASN A 267 7.49 7.35 -17.14
N ASP A 268 7.53 8.60 -17.62
CA ASP A 268 8.34 8.97 -18.79
C ASP A 268 9.23 10.21 -18.64
N ASP A 269 8.87 11.17 -17.77
CA ASP A 269 9.58 12.46 -17.68
C ASP A 269 10.43 12.61 -16.42
N THR A 270 11.46 11.76 -16.27
CA THR A 270 12.48 11.95 -15.22
C THR A 270 13.30 13.24 -15.42
N LYS A 271 13.27 13.83 -16.62
CA LYS A 271 14.02 15.05 -16.94
C LYS A 271 13.44 16.28 -16.25
N SER A 272 12.12 16.31 -16.01
CA SER A 272 11.46 17.35 -15.19
C SER A 272 12.01 17.49 -13.76
N LEU A 273 12.75 16.48 -13.27
CA LEU A 273 13.37 16.48 -11.95
C LEU A 273 14.79 17.08 -11.95
N ILE A 274 15.39 17.28 -13.12
CA ILE A 274 16.76 17.80 -13.23
C ILE A 274 16.78 19.26 -12.75
N GLY A 275 17.69 19.58 -11.82
CA GLY A 275 17.81 20.92 -11.25
C GLY A 275 16.69 21.30 -10.28
N LYS A 276 15.74 20.40 -9.99
CA LYS A 276 14.61 20.68 -9.10
C LYS A 276 15.04 20.57 -7.63
N GLU A 277 14.71 21.60 -6.86
CA GLU A 277 14.87 21.55 -5.40
C GLU A 277 13.62 20.93 -4.75
N PHE A 278 13.82 19.87 -3.96
CA PHE A 278 12.73 19.16 -3.30
C PHE A 278 12.42 19.78 -1.94
N ARG A 279 11.46 20.72 -1.90
CA ARG A 279 11.04 21.43 -0.67
C ARG A 279 10.26 20.58 0.34
N THR A 280 9.74 19.43 -0.09
CA THR A 280 9.01 18.50 0.79
C THR A 280 9.84 17.26 1.05
N ASN A 281 10.07 16.98 2.33
CA ASN A 281 10.73 15.77 2.77
C ASN A 281 9.74 14.59 2.69
N VAL A 282 9.86 13.77 1.65
CA VAL A 282 9.11 12.51 1.56
C VAL A 282 10.09 11.40 1.85
N THR A 283 9.82 10.70 2.94
CA THR A 283 10.68 9.65 3.48
C THR A 283 10.58 8.36 2.70
N HIS A 284 9.42 8.06 2.09
CA HIS A 284 9.17 6.81 1.37
C HIS A 284 8.56 7.11 0.00
N CYS A 285 9.16 6.56 -1.05
CA CYS A 285 8.59 6.50 -2.38
C CYS A 285 8.28 5.03 -2.71
N ILE A 286 7.10 4.72 -3.22
CA ILE A 286 6.69 3.35 -3.54
C ILE A 286 6.09 3.28 -4.95
N ASN A 287 6.46 2.24 -5.68
CA ASN A 287 5.87 1.88 -6.97
C ASN A 287 6.07 0.37 -7.20
N THR A 288 5.47 -0.17 -8.24
CA THR A 288 5.62 -1.57 -8.65
C THR A 288 6.72 -1.74 -9.70
N VAL A 289 7.35 -2.93 -9.69
CA VAL A 289 8.31 -3.38 -10.69
C VAL A 289 8.06 -4.84 -11.03
N GLN A 290 8.36 -5.22 -12.26
CA GLN A 290 8.26 -6.61 -12.72
C GLN A 290 9.58 -7.35 -12.45
N VAL A 291 9.50 -8.41 -11.65
CA VAL A 291 10.64 -9.29 -11.32
C VAL A 291 10.27 -10.72 -11.73
N TYR A 292 10.90 -11.23 -12.79
CA TYR A 292 10.61 -12.55 -13.38
C TYR A 292 9.12 -12.81 -13.66
N GLY A 293 8.43 -11.80 -14.22
CA GLY A 293 7.00 -11.87 -14.55
C GLY A 293 6.05 -11.76 -13.35
N GLN A 294 6.58 -11.46 -12.15
CA GLN A 294 5.77 -11.14 -10.98
C GLN A 294 5.88 -9.66 -10.65
N GLU A 295 4.74 -9.03 -10.40
CA GLU A 295 4.69 -7.68 -9.89
C GLU A 295 5.10 -7.65 -8.41
N LYS A 296 6.03 -6.75 -8.08
CA LYS A 296 6.53 -6.53 -6.72
C LYS A 296 6.50 -5.04 -6.38
N HIS A 297 6.04 -4.69 -5.19
CA HIS A 297 6.19 -3.35 -4.66
C HIS A 297 7.60 -3.14 -4.12
N LEU A 298 8.26 -2.09 -4.58
CA LEU A 298 9.53 -1.63 -4.03
C LEU A 298 9.31 -0.31 -3.30
N ILE A 299 9.76 -0.21 -2.06
CA ILE A 299 9.73 1.02 -1.29
C ILE A 299 11.16 1.55 -1.22
N LEU A 300 11.37 2.77 -1.70
CA LEU A 300 12.61 3.51 -1.58
C LEU A 300 12.49 4.45 -0.39
N ARG A 301 13.17 4.14 0.71
CA ARG A 301 13.24 4.99 1.89
C ARG A 301 14.47 5.90 1.80
N ASP A 302 14.23 7.20 1.63
CA ASP A 302 15.28 8.21 1.61
C ASP A 302 15.78 8.47 3.04
N ILE A 303 16.95 7.94 3.38
CA ILE A 303 17.54 8.11 4.70
C ILE A 303 18.22 9.48 4.77
N ASP A 304 17.78 10.30 5.71
CA ASP A 304 18.36 11.62 5.94
C ASP A 304 19.64 11.49 6.77
N VAL A 305 20.73 11.96 6.20
CA VAL A 305 22.05 11.91 6.83
C VAL A 305 22.39 13.34 7.24
N LYS A 306 22.32 13.62 8.54
CA LYS A 306 22.64 14.95 9.09
C LYS A 306 24.15 15.22 9.00
N HIS A 307 24.98 14.34 9.56
CA HIS A 307 26.43 14.41 9.45
C HIS A 307 27.07 13.07 9.07
N ALA A 308 28.24 13.14 8.43
CA ALA A 308 28.98 11.98 7.94
C ALA A 308 29.43 11.00 9.05
N LEU A 309 29.52 11.49 10.29
CA LEU A 309 29.96 10.74 11.47
C LEU A 309 28.80 10.24 12.33
N ASP A 310 27.56 10.67 12.05
CA ASP A 310 26.42 10.28 12.85
C ASP A 310 26.16 8.77 12.70
N PRO A 311 25.95 8.05 13.81
CA PRO A 311 25.63 6.64 13.74
C PRO A 311 24.23 6.45 13.13
N LEU A 312 24.09 5.46 12.25
CA LEU A 312 22.80 5.02 11.75
C LEU A 312 22.11 4.16 12.81
N GLN A 313 20.81 4.37 12.98
CA GLN A 313 20.01 3.57 13.90
C GLN A 313 19.75 2.17 13.32
N PRO A 314 19.51 1.12 14.14
CA PRO A 314 19.20 -0.22 13.64
C PRO A 314 18.02 -0.24 12.65
N GLN A 315 17.00 0.59 12.86
CA GLN A 315 15.85 0.77 11.97
C GLN A 315 16.15 1.48 10.65
N GLU A 316 17.33 2.09 10.51
CA GLU A 316 17.83 2.73 9.28
C GLU A 316 18.83 1.81 8.56
N ILE A 317 19.27 0.73 9.20
CA ILE A 317 20.18 -0.27 8.64
C ILE A 317 19.40 -1.51 8.17
N ASN A 318 18.48 -2.00 9.00
CA ASN A 318 17.74 -3.23 8.74
C ASN A 318 16.69 -3.03 7.65
N CYS A 319 16.99 -3.52 6.45
CA CYS A 319 16.14 -3.43 5.27
C CYS A 319 16.22 -4.71 4.41
N ASP A 320 15.45 -4.77 3.32
CA ASP A 320 15.50 -5.89 2.39
C ASP A 320 16.70 -5.80 1.44
N VAL A 321 17.05 -4.59 1.02
CA VAL A 321 18.22 -4.24 0.20
C VAL A 321 18.73 -2.85 0.56
N ALA A 322 20.05 -2.65 0.61
CA ALA A 322 20.65 -1.34 0.82
C ALA A 322 21.15 -0.76 -0.51
N CYS A 323 20.76 0.48 -0.80
CA CYS A 323 21.20 1.24 -1.97
C CYS A 323 22.11 2.38 -1.51
N LEU A 324 23.42 2.21 -1.68
CA LEU A 324 24.41 3.20 -1.28
C LEU A 324 24.73 4.12 -2.46
N VAL A 325 24.42 5.40 -2.30
CA VAL A 325 24.42 6.39 -3.38
C VAL A 325 25.54 7.40 -3.20
N TYR A 326 26.33 7.61 -4.25
CA TYR A 326 27.31 8.70 -4.33
C TYR A 326 27.10 9.53 -5.61
N ASP A 327 27.72 10.69 -5.64
CA ASP A 327 27.76 11.57 -6.80
C ASP A 327 29.07 11.36 -7.57
N SER A 328 28.99 10.88 -8.81
CA SER A 328 30.18 10.61 -9.63
C SER A 328 30.92 11.89 -10.04
N SER A 329 30.27 13.04 -9.98
CA SER A 329 30.87 14.35 -10.29
C SER A 329 31.54 15.02 -9.08
N ASN A 330 31.33 14.48 -7.87
CA ASN A 330 31.91 15.00 -6.63
C ASN A 330 32.99 14.05 -6.08
N PRO A 331 34.27 14.45 -6.08
CA PRO A 331 35.38 13.61 -5.61
C PRO A 331 35.23 13.09 -4.17
N ARG A 332 34.54 13.83 -3.29
CA ARG A 332 34.43 13.51 -1.86
C ARG A 332 33.14 12.76 -1.48
N SER A 333 32.34 12.35 -2.47
CA SER A 333 31.05 11.73 -2.21
C SER A 333 31.18 10.24 -1.85
N PHE A 334 32.09 9.52 -2.51
CA PHE A 334 32.23 8.08 -2.35
C PHE A 334 32.72 7.65 -0.96
N GLU A 335 33.61 8.43 -0.33
CA GLU A 335 34.17 8.12 0.99
C GLU A 335 33.07 7.84 2.03
N TYR A 336 31.97 8.61 2.01
CA TYR A 336 30.87 8.42 2.95
C TYR A 336 30.25 7.03 2.83
N ILE A 337 29.91 6.61 1.61
CA ILE A 337 29.26 5.31 1.41
C ILE A 337 30.20 4.13 1.65
N ALA A 338 31.51 4.30 1.38
CA ALA A 338 32.51 3.29 1.70
C ALA A 338 32.60 3.04 3.21
N ARG A 339 32.60 4.12 4.03
CA ARG A 339 32.57 4.03 5.49
C ARG A 339 31.29 3.36 6.01
N ILE A 340 30.12 3.73 5.46
CA ILE A 340 28.83 3.13 5.81
C ILE A 340 28.81 1.63 5.51
N TYR A 341 29.30 1.23 4.32
CA TYR A 341 29.36 -0.18 3.94
C TYR A 341 30.21 -0.98 4.93
N ILE A 342 31.44 -0.55 5.19
CA ILE A 342 32.37 -1.26 6.08
C ILE A 342 31.78 -1.37 7.48
N LYS A 343 31.20 -0.28 8.00
CA LYS A 343 30.70 -0.22 9.38
C LYS A 343 29.44 -1.07 9.61
N TYR A 344 28.51 -1.11 8.66
CA TYR A 344 27.17 -1.70 8.91
C TYR A 344 26.81 -2.88 8.00
N TYR A 345 27.42 -3.00 6.82
CA TYR A 345 26.97 -3.94 5.80
C TYR A 345 28.00 -5.00 5.40
N ALA A 346 29.29 -4.79 5.63
CA ALA A 346 30.35 -5.73 5.23
C ALA A 346 30.16 -7.14 5.82
N GLU A 347 29.69 -7.22 7.07
CA GLU A 347 29.39 -8.49 7.76
C GLU A 347 27.88 -8.83 7.76
N SER A 348 27.06 -8.01 7.11
CA SER A 348 25.61 -8.19 7.06
C SER A 348 25.18 -9.18 5.99
N LYS A 349 24.00 -9.78 6.20
CA LYS A 349 23.29 -10.60 5.20
C LYS A 349 22.45 -9.77 4.22
N ILE A 350 22.36 -8.46 4.43
CA ILE A 350 21.61 -7.54 3.56
C ILE A 350 22.38 -7.40 2.23
N PRO A 351 21.72 -7.58 1.07
CA PRO A 351 22.34 -7.29 -0.23
C PRO A 351 22.54 -5.78 -0.40
N VAL A 352 23.69 -5.39 -0.95
CA VAL A 352 24.07 -3.98 -1.13
C VAL A 352 24.35 -3.68 -2.60
N MET A 353 23.79 -2.59 -3.10
CA MET A 353 24.09 -2.02 -4.41
C MET A 353 24.75 -0.65 -4.26
N ILE A 354 25.87 -0.44 -4.95
CA ILE A 354 26.52 0.86 -5.08
C ILE A 354 25.96 1.57 -6.32
N VAL A 355 25.55 2.83 -6.17
CA VAL A 355 25.00 3.63 -7.27
C VAL A 355 25.75 4.96 -7.38
N GLY A 356 26.35 5.19 -8.55
CA GLY A 356 26.91 6.48 -8.93
C GLY A 356 25.84 7.29 -9.66
N THR A 357 25.48 8.46 -9.14
CA THR A 357 24.51 9.37 -9.76
C THR A 357 25.19 10.49 -10.53
N LYS A 358 24.41 11.20 -11.35
CA LYS A 358 24.87 12.34 -12.17
C LYS A 358 25.96 11.94 -13.17
N CYS A 359 25.89 10.71 -13.68
CA CYS A 359 26.83 10.21 -14.69
C CYS A 359 26.70 10.91 -16.05
N ASP A 360 25.76 11.85 -16.19
CA ASP A 360 25.68 12.77 -17.32
C ASP A 360 26.58 14.02 -17.17
N LEU A 361 27.20 14.19 -16.01
CA LEU A 361 28.28 15.16 -15.77
C LEU A 361 29.63 14.47 -15.88
N ASP A 362 30.70 15.25 -15.99
CA ASP A 362 32.07 14.72 -16.05
C ASP A 362 32.40 13.91 -14.79
N GLU A 363 32.68 12.62 -15.00
CA GLU A 363 33.08 11.69 -13.94
C GLU A 363 34.42 12.15 -13.35
N ARG A 364 34.43 12.35 -12.03
CA ARG A 364 35.63 12.76 -11.29
C ARG A 364 36.20 11.57 -10.52
N ARG A 365 37.53 11.46 -10.52
CA ARG A 365 38.26 10.54 -9.64
C ARG A 365 37.85 10.81 -8.18
N GLN A 366 37.57 9.75 -7.44
CA GLN A 366 37.13 9.86 -6.06
C GLN A 366 38.35 10.01 -5.12
N ASP A 367 38.27 10.97 -4.20
CA ASP A 367 39.24 11.27 -3.14
C ASP A 367 39.09 10.23 -2.00
N TYR A 368 39.26 8.96 -2.34
CA TYR A 368 39.24 7.84 -1.42
C TYR A 368 40.34 6.84 -1.79
N LEU A 369 40.71 5.97 -0.82
CA LEU A 369 41.81 5.01 -0.97
C LEU A 369 41.62 4.05 -2.15
N LEU A 370 40.36 3.69 -2.47
CA LEU A 370 39.98 2.82 -3.58
C LEU A 370 38.99 3.55 -4.48
N GLN A 371 39.09 3.35 -5.80
CA GLN A 371 38.04 3.81 -6.70
C GLN A 371 36.77 2.93 -6.55
N PRO A 372 35.59 3.43 -6.95
CA PRO A 372 34.32 2.71 -6.77
C PRO A 372 34.31 1.27 -7.31
N ASP A 373 34.86 1.04 -8.50
CA ASP A 373 34.97 -0.31 -9.09
C ASP A 373 35.90 -1.23 -8.28
N GLU A 374 37.07 -0.72 -7.90
CA GLU A 374 38.06 -1.46 -7.08
C GLU A 374 37.48 -1.83 -5.70
N PHE A 375 36.72 -0.92 -5.10
CA PHE A 375 36.02 -1.15 -3.84
C PHE A 375 34.99 -2.27 -4.00
N CYS A 376 34.16 -2.22 -5.05
CA CYS A 376 33.16 -3.25 -5.30
C CYS A 376 33.82 -4.61 -5.53
N GLN A 377 34.90 -4.66 -6.31
CA GLN A 377 35.66 -5.90 -6.54
C GLN A 377 36.24 -6.46 -5.24
N LYS A 378 36.88 -5.62 -4.42
CA LYS A 378 37.45 -6.02 -3.12
C LYS A 378 36.41 -6.66 -2.20
N TYR A 379 35.21 -6.10 -2.15
CA TYR A 379 34.14 -6.56 -1.27
C TYR A 379 33.14 -7.51 -1.95
N LYS A 380 33.44 -7.99 -3.17
CA LYS A 380 32.59 -8.91 -3.96
C LYS A 380 31.17 -8.37 -4.16
N LEU A 381 31.05 -7.07 -4.37
CA LEU A 381 29.82 -6.38 -4.75
C LEU A 381 29.71 -6.32 -6.28
N LEU A 382 28.49 -6.02 -6.76
CA LEU A 382 28.29 -5.69 -8.17
C LEU A 382 29.02 -4.39 -8.51
N PRO A 383 29.49 -4.21 -9.77
CA PRO A 383 30.05 -2.95 -10.22
C PRO A 383 29.10 -1.78 -9.94
N PRO A 384 29.61 -0.56 -9.66
CA PRO A 384 28.79 0.61 -9.42
C PRO A 384 27.76 0.83 -10.54
N HIS A 385 26.48 0.87 -10.17
CA HIS A 385 25.44 1.15 -11.15
C HIS A 385 25.45 2.64 -11.51
N ARG A 386 25.64 2.94 -12.79
CA ARG A 386 25.62 4.31 -13.32
C ARG A 386 24.19 4.79 -13.52
N PHE A 387 23.80 5.83 -12.81
CA PHE A 387 22.45 6.38 -12.83
C PHE A 387 22.44 7.86 -13.23
N SER A 388 21.53 8.23 -14.13
CA SER A 388 21.24 9.63 -14.44
C SER A 388 19.75 9.80 -14.78
N LEU A 389 19.17 10.89 -14.28
CA LEU A 389 17.80 11.30 -14.59
C LEU A 389 17.61 11.67 -16.07
N LYS A 390 18.69 11.91 -16.83
CA LYS A 390 18.61 12.16 -18.28
C LYS A 390 18.26 10.92 -19.08
N ASN A 391 18.63 9.73 -18.59
CA ASN A 391 18.60 8.51 -19.38
C ASN A 391 17.30 7.69 -19.23
N ASN A 392 16.33 8.13 -18.40
CA ASN A 392 15.04 7.46 -18.11
C ASN A 392 15.10 5.92 -17.97
N LYS A 393 16.24 5.37 -17.53
CA LYS A 393 16.41 3.92 -17.38
C LYS A 393 15.92 3.48 -16.00
N LYS A 394 14.91 2.60 -15.97
CA LYS A 394 14.34 2.02 -14.74
C LYS A 394 14.96 0.70 -14.30
N GLU A 395 16.01 0.26 -14.99
CA GLU A 395 16.72 -1.00 -14.71
C GLU A 395 17.24 -1.09 -13.26
N LEU A 396 17.66 0.05 -12.69
CA LEU A 396 18.10 0.13 -11.29
C LEU A 396 17.04 -0.41 -10.32
N TYR A 397 15.78 0.03 -10.49
CA TYR A 397 14.70 -0.34 -9.58
C TYR A 397 14.37 -1.83 -9.67
N VAL A 398 14.41 -2.38 -10.89
CA VAL A 398 14.24 -3.83 -11.11
C VAL A 398 15.39 -4.60 -10.45
N LYS A 399 16.64 -4.14 -10.57
CA LYS A 399 17.80 -4.77 -9.91
C LYS A 399 17.69 -4.74 -8.39
N LEU A 400 17.28 -3.61 -7.80
CA LEU A 400 17.07 -3.48 -6.36
C LEU A 400 16.00 -4.45 -5.85
N ALA A 401 14.85 -4.51 -6.51
CA ALA A 401 13.79 -5.44 -6.15
C ALA A 401 14.21 -6.91 -6.33
N THR A 402 14.97 -7.21 -7.38
CA THR A 402 15.51 -8.55 -7.63
C THR A 402 16.48 -8.97 -6.53
N MET A 403 17.39 -8.07 -6.12
CA MET A 403 18.32 -8.32 -5.01
C MET A 403 17.58 -8.54 -3.69
N ALA A 404 16.52 -7.78 -3.44
CA ALA A 404 15.68 -7.93 -2.24
C ALA A 404 14.90 -9.27 -2.23
N ALA A 405 14.36 -9.68 -3.38
CA ALA A 405 13.63 -10.94 -3.52
C ALA A 405 14.55 -12.17 -3.48
N PHE A 406 15.80 -12.03 -3.95
CA PHE A 406 16.78 -13.12 -4.05
C PHE A 406 18.13 -12.76 -3.42
N PRO A 407 18.20 -12.53 -2.09
CA PRO A 407 19.40 -12.03 -1.41
C PRO A 407 20.58 -13.02 -1.43
N HIS A 408 20.34 -14.29 -1.74
CA HIS A 408 21.37 -15.33 -1.85
C HIS A 408 22.07 -15.35 -3.22
N LEU A 409 21.52 -14.68 -4.24
CA LEU A 409 22.11 -14.58 -5.57
C LEU A 409 23.22 -13.52 -5.67
N ARG A 410 23.90 -13.20 -4.57
CA ARG A 410 25.03 -12.23 -4.50
C ARG A 410 26.09 -12.45 -5.59
N GLN A 411 26.18 -13.65 -6.14
CA GLN A 411 27.17 -14.08 -7.14
C GLN A 411 26.69 -14.05 -8.59
N PHE A 412 25.40 -13.87 -8.89
CA PHE A 412 24.92 -13.93 -10.28
C PHE A 412 25.26 -12.69 -11.11
N GLY A 413 25.46 -11.52 -10.50
CA GLY A 413 25.89 -10.34 -11.25
C GLY A 413 27.40 -10.27 -11.51
N LEU A 414 28.16 -11.33 -11.18
CA LEU A 414 29.52 -11.55 -11.71
C LEU A 414 29.51 -12.32 -13.05
N MET A 415 28.35 -12.79 -13.50
CA MET A 415 28.19 -13.53 -14.76
C MET A 415 27.43 -12.67 -15.78
N THR A 416 28.21 -11.91 -16.55
CA THR A 416 28.04 -11.53 -17.96
C THR A 416 26.79 -10.75 -18.43
N GLU A 417 27.06 -9.79 -19.33
CA GLU A 417 26.17 -8.83 -20.00
C GLU A 417 25.13 -9.45 -20.96
N ASP A 418 24.64 -10.67 -20.72
CA ASP A 418 23.83 -11.41 -21.69
C ASP A 418 22.34 -11.49 -21.25
N PRO A 419 21.42 -10.69 -21.86
CA PRO A 419 19.99 -10.69 -21.49
C PRO A 419 19.29 -12.04 -21.73
N THR A 420 19.89 -12.91 -22.55
CA THR A 420 19.37 -14.25 -22.86
C THR A 420 19.48 -15.24 -21.69
N LEU A 421 20.41 -15.01 -20.76
CA LEU A 421 20.61 -15.89 -19.60
C LEU A 421 19.57 -15.66 -18.50
N TRP A 422 19.08 -14.42 -18.35
CA TRP A 422 18.02 -14.05 -17.40
C TRP A 422 16.70 -14.76 -17.70
N TRP A 423 16.38 -14.92 -18.99
CA TRP A 423 15.22 -15.70 -19.44
C TRP A 423 15.36 -17.19 -19.10
N LYS A 424 16.55 -17.78 -19.27
CA LYS A 424 16.82 -19.19 -18.93
C LYS A 424 16.80 -19.45 -17.42
N ALA A 425 17.31 -18.51 -16.62
CA ALA A 425 17.20 -18.58 -15.16
C ALA A 425 15.74 -18.45 -14.68
N GLY A 426 14.95 -17.55 -15.30
CA GLY A 426 13.51 -17.42 -15.07
C GLY A 426 12.73 -18.69 -15.39
N LEU A 427 13.06 -19.38 -16.49
CA LEU A 427 12.49 -20.68 -16.84
C LEU A 427 12.82 -21.77 -15.79
N GLY A 428 14.05 -21.78 -15.26
CA GLY A 428 14.45 -22.73 -14.21
C GLY A 428 13.68 -22.54 -12.90
N VAL A 429 13.45 -21.27 -12.50
CA VAL A 429 12.65 -20.95 -11.30
C VAL A 429 11.16 -21.23 -11.53
N ALA A 430 10.62 -20.88 -12.69
CA ALA A 430 9.22 -21.19 -13.03
C ALA A 430 8.97 -22.70 -13.05
N ALA A 431 9.87 -23.49 -13.66
CA ALA A 431 9.78 -24.95 -13.68
C ALA A 431 9.85 -25.56 -12.27
N ALA A 432 10.74 -25.05 -11.40
CA ALA A 432 10.83 -25.51 -10.01
C ALA A 432 9.56 -25.17 -9.20
N THR A 433 8.92 -24.04 -9.47
CA THR A 433 7.69 -23.62 -8.79
C THR A 433 6.49 -24.45 -9.25
N VAL A 434 6.40 -24.76 -10.55
CA VAL A 434 5.37 -25.65 -11.12
C VAL A 434 5.55 -27.08 -10.62
N LEU A 435 6.79 -27.61 -10.63
CA LEU A 435 7.08 -28.94 -10.07
C LEU A 435 6.77 -29.01 -8.57
N GLY A 436 7.14 -27.97 -7.80
CA GLY A 436 6.81 -27.88 -6.38
C GLY A 436 5.30 -27.87 -6.12
N PHE A 437 4.52 -27.17 -6.97
CA PHE A 437 3.06 -27.14 -6.88
C PHE A 437 2.41 -28.48 -7.23
N VAL A 438 2.91 -29.16 -8.27
CA VAL A 438 2.44 -30.51 -8.67
C VAL A 438 2.75 -31.55 -7.60
N VAL A 439 3.95 -31.52 -7.01
CA VAL A 439 4.34 -32.41 -5.91
C VAL A 439 3.50 -32.12 -4.65
N LEU A 440 3.27 -30.86 -4.31
CA LEU A 440 2.38 -30.49 -3.18
C LEU A 440 0.94 -30.97 -3.39
N LYS A 441 0.42 -30.89 -4.61
CA LYS A 441 -0.92 -31.39 -4.96
C LYS A 441 -0.99 -32.93 -4.92
N ALA A 442 0.06 -33.61 -5.38
CA ALA A 442 0.15 -35.07 -5.32
C ALA A 442 0.25 -35.58 -3.88
N VAL A 443 1.02 -34.91 -3.02
CA VAL A 443 1.15 -35.27 -1.60
C VAL A 443 -0.15 -35.00 -0.83
N HIS A 444 -0.84 -33.88 -1.09
CA HIS A 444 -2.14 -33.62 -0.46
C HIS A 444 -3.26 -34.54 -0.96
N GLY A 445 -3.19 -35.02 -2.22
CA GLY A 445 -4.12 -36.00 -2.77
C GLY A 445 -3.94 -37.42 -2.22
N LEU A 446 -2.77 -37.74 -1.65
CA LEU A 446 -2.47 -39.03 -1.04
C LEU A 446 -2.83 -39.10 0.45
N THR A 447 -3.14 -37.96 1.08
CA THR A 447 -3.43 -37.88 2.53
C THR A 447 -4.92 -37.76 2.88
N SER A 448 -5.84 -37.85 1.93
CA SER A 448 -7.26 -38.02 2.25
C SER A 448 -7.55 -39.48 2.61
N PRO A 449 -7.89 -39.81 3.87
CA PRO A 449 -8.38 -41.14 4.18
C PRO A 449 -9.78 -41.26 3.58
N THR A 450 -9.95 -42.19 2.64
CA THR A 450 -11.26 -42.73 2.31
C THR A 450 -11.85 -43.39 3.54
N ARG A 451 -12.77 -42.70 4.22
CA ARG A 451 -14.02 -43.25 4.77
C ARG A 451 -14.92 -42.15 5.31
#